data_AF-A0A192CND5-F1
#
_entry.id   AF-A0A192CND5-F1
#
_cell.length_a   1.000
_cell.length_b   1.000
_cell.length_c   1.000
_cell.angle_alpha   90.00
_cell.angle_beta   90.00
_cell.angle_gamma   90.00
#
_symmetry.space_group_name_H-M   'P 1'
#
loop_
_entity.id
_entity.type
_entity.pdbx_description
1 polymer ?
#
loop_
_entity_poly.entity_id
_entity_poly.type
_entity_poly.pdbx_seq_one_letter_code
_entity_poly.pdbx_strand_id
1 'polypeptide(L)'
;MQRIIPDKNWWEKERINRKASSICPYASSYRCPRYYQSVVLLSSINVIAGMATRKEKELGEFWERTTFSSLCDEEVPTVTTKEYGGLASVSNFCPEISFRYLHYYADYMCKYVDEIDQDTGRRIAEKDNLENDWKYTWMSVNPKFYLDCDVFESVKNFNEELASDYLKRLHPNIVQQIDRMNNCLDNNDPAGALHAASNILETMAKEITQNPNVANESLGGFFKQFEKMSKLPKNLIDAVKDIYDLRNKLPTAGHGSLNKPELTMVEAITIAAMTKAILEIEYRSKAI
;
A
#
# COMPACT_ATOMS: atom_id res chain seq x y z
N MET A 1 22.19 27.41 19.99
CA MET A 1 21.04 26.49 19.90
C MET A 1 21.47 25.16 20.50
N GLN A 2 20.66 24.52 21.36
CA GLN A 2 21.03 23.27 22.03
C GLN A 2 21.08 22.12 21.01
N ARG A 3 22.13 21.28 21.05
CA ARG A 3 22.25 20.11 20.16
C ARG A 3 21.17 19.09 20.53
N ILE A 4 20.37 18.71 19.54
CA ILE A 4 19.37 17.65 19.66
C ILE A 4 20.00 16.33 19.23
N ILE A 5 19.82 15.29 20.04
CA ILE A 5 20.16 13.91 19.71
C ILE A 5 18.85 13.18 19.41
N PRO A 6 18.47 12.97 18.14
CA PRO A 6 17.17 12.39 17.78
C PRO A 6 17.17 10.86 17.93
N ASP A 7 17.47 10.39 19.12
CA ASP A 7 17.46 8.99 19.50
C ASP A 7 16.08 8.57 20.04
N LYS A 8 16.00 7.37 20.62
CA LYS A 8 14.78 6.85 21.24
C LYS A 8 14.28 7.71 22.41
N ASN A 9 15.19 8.32 23.19
CA ASN A 9 14.82 9.16 24.32
C ASN A 9 14.20 10.48 23.84
N TRP A 10 14.75 11.07 22.81
CA TRP A 10 14.17 12.24 22.16
C TRP A 10 12.79 11.93 21.56
N TRP A 11 12.68 10.82 20.82
CA TRP A 11 11.41 10.39 20.24
C TRP A 11 10.32 10.17 21.29
N GLU A 12 10.65 9.53 22.41
CA GLU A 12 9.70 9.29 23.51
C GLU A 12 9.24 10.60 24.17
N LYS A 13 10.15 11.58 24.32
CA LYS A 13 9.78 12.92 24.82
C LYS A 13 8.82 13.62 23.86
N GLU A 14 9.12 13.64 22.55
CA GLU A 14 8.24 14.22 21.54
C GLU A 14 6.86 13.53 21.51
N ARG A 15 6.85 12.20 21.62
CA ARG A 15 5.61 11.40 21.71
C ARG A 15 4.73 11.84 22.87
N ILE A 16 5.31 11.94 24.08
CA ILE A 16 4.57 12.35 25.29
C ILE A 16 4.05 13.78 25.12
N ASN A 17 4.90 14.71 24.70
CA ASN A 17 4.56 16.12 24.53
C ASN A 17 3.40 16.32 23.54
N ARG A 18 3.38 15.54 22.46
CA ARG A 18 2.40 15.65 21.38
C ARG A 18 1.21 14.72 21.54
N LYS A 19 1.16 13.92 22.61
CA LYS A 19 0.14 12.87 22.84
C LYS A 19 0.00 11.93 21.64
N ALA A 20 1.14 11.57 21.08
CA ALA A 20 1.26 10.84 19.83
C ALA A 20 1.48 9.33 20.07
N SER A 21 1.33 8.53 19.01
CA SER A 21 1.66 7.11 19.02
C SER A 21 3.18 6.90 19.07
N SER A 22 3.62 5.75 19.59
CA SER A 22 5.05 5.42 19.71
C SER A 22 5.74 5.15 18.37
N ILE A 23 4.97 4.91 17.31
CA ILE A 23 5.43 4.67 15.94
C ILE A 23 4.48 5.43 15.02
N CYS A 24 4.98 5.92 13.89
CA CYS A 24 4.12 6.46 12.84
C CYS A 24 3.08 5.41 12.40
N PRO A 25 1.77 5.70 12.44
CA PRO A 25 0.71 4.74 12.07
C PRO A 25 0.79 4.21 10.62
N TYR A 26 1.53 4.94 9.76
CA TYR A 26 1.71 4.63 8.35
C TYR A 26 3.10 4.10 8.02
N ALA A 27 3.91 3.73 9.01
CA ALA A 27 5.27 3.20 8.85
C ALA A 27 5.31 1.79 8.22
N SER A 28 4.87 1.68 6.97
CA SER A 28 4.81 0.44 6.19
C SER A 28 4.90 0.75 4.71
N SER A 29 5.56 -0.13 3.94
CA SER A 29 5.71 0.01 2.49
C SER A 29 4.37 0.01 1.72
N TYR A 30 3.31 -0.52 2.32
CA TYR A 30 1.95 -0.53 1.75
C TYR A 30 1.12 0.71 2.11
N ARG A 31 1.55 1.48 3.12
CA ARG A 31 0.78 2.60 3.66
C ARG A 31 1.45 3.95 3.41
N CYS A 32 2.76 3.99 3.19
CA CYS A 32 3.48 5.23 2.98
C CYS A 32 4.51 5.10 1.84
N PRO A 33 4.44 5.96 0.81
CA PRO A 33 5.39 5.95 -0.30
C PRO A 33 6.80 6.33 0.18
N ARG A 34 6.93 7.30 1.10
CA ARG A 34 8.22 7.71 1.70
C ARG A 34 8.89 6.55 2.44
N TYR A 35 8.11 5.73 3.16
CA TYR A 35 8.63 4.53 3.82
C TYR A 35 9.13 3.50 2.80
N TYR A 36 8.31 3.20 1.78
CA TYR A 36 8.65 2.28 0.70
C TYR A 36 9.93 2.71 -0.04
N GLN A 37 9.98 3.96 -0.51
CA GLN A 37 11.11 4.50 -1.26
C GLN A 37 12.40 4.52 -0.43
N SER A 38 12.33 4.86 0.86
CA SER A 38 13.51 4.82 1.75
C SER A 38 14.08 3.41 1.85
N VAL A 39 13.23 2.37 1.91
CA VAL A 39 13.69 0.96 1.91
C VAL A 39 14.35 0.59 0.59
N VAL A 40 13.72 0.94 -0.55
CA VAL A 40 14.25 0.66 -1.89
C VAL A 40 15.61 1.32 -2.08
N LEU A 41 15.76 2.58 -1.67
CA LEU A 41 17.02 3.31 -1.79
C LEU A 41 18.14 2.73 -0.93
N LEU A 42 17.87 2.32 0.31
CA LEU A 42 18.89 1.63 1.12
C LEU A 42 19.27 0.27 0.53
N SER A 43 18.32 -0.42 -0.10
CA SER A 43 18.59 -1.67 -0.79
C SER A 43 19.46 -1.46 -2.04
N SER A 44 19.19 -0.42 -2.83
CA SER A 44 19.92 -0.15 -4.07
C SER A 44 21.39 0.18 -3.85
N ILE A 45 21.72 0.72 -2.66
CA ILE A 45 23.10 0.99 -2.23
C ILE A 45 23.69 -0.11 -1.33
N ASN A 46 23.05 -1.29 -1.25
CA ASN A 46 23.49 -2.46 -0.48
C ASN A 46 23.64 -2.22 1.04
N VAL A 47 22.90 -1.27 1.63
CA VAL A 47 22.86 -1.09 3.10
C VAL A 47 21.95 -2.13 3.74
N ILE A 48 20.89 -2.56 3.04
CA ILE A 48 19.98 -3.62 3.47
C ILE A 48 19.68 -4.58 2.31
N ALA A 49 19.15 -5.76 2.61
CA ALA A 49 18.74 -6.73 1.60
C ALA A 49 17.47 -6.33 0.81
N GLY A 50 16.71 -5.35 1.30
CA GLY A 50 15.48 -4.87 0.67
C GLY A 50 14.30 -5.83 0.80
N MET A 51 13.45 -5.86 -0.23
CA MET A 51 12.29 -6.74 -0.32
C MET A 51 12.38 -7.66 -1.54
N ALA A 52 11.56 -8.70 -1.60
CA ALA A 52 11.53 -9.59 -2.75
C ALA A 52 11.21 -8.80 -4.05
N THR A 53 11.96 -9.03 -5.12
CA THR A 53 11.86 -8.27 -6.39
C THR A 53 10.44 -8.15 -6.95
N ARG A 54 9.66 -9.24 -6.87
CA ARG A 54 8.25 -9.24 -7.28
C ARG A 54 7.42 -8.22 -6.50
N LYS A 55 7.64 -8.15 -5.18
CA LYS A 55 6.91 -7.27 -4.26
C LYS A 55 7.31 -5.82 -4.43
N GLU A 56 8.59 -5.57 -4.69
CA GLU A 56 9.10 -4.23 -4.99
C GLU A 56 8.44 -3.65 -6.24
N LYS A 57 8.39 -4.45 -7.31
CA LYS A 57 7.75 -4.06 -8.57
C LYS A 57 6.24 -3.80 -8.39
N GLU A 58 5.55 -4.69 -7.68
CA GLU A 58 4.12 -4.54 -7.37
C GLU A 58 3.83 -3.23 -6.61
N LEU A 59 4.64 -2.92 -5.60
CA LEU A 59 4.50 -1.69 -4.82
C LEU A 59 4.88 -0.44 -5.64
N GLY A 60 5.88 -0.53 -6.51
CA GLY A 60 6.24 0.57 -7.41
C GLY A 60 5.08 0.92 -8.34
N GLU A 61 4.54 -0.06 -9.04
CA GLU A 61 3.37 0.12 -9.93
C GLU A 61 2.15 0.63 -9.17
N PHE A 62 1.96 0.20 -7.92
CA PHE A 62 0.89 0.72 -7.07
C PHE A 62 1.07 2.21 -6.78
N TRP A 63 2.23 2.64 -6.30
CA TRP A 63 2.48 4.02 -5.91
C TRP A 63 2.49 4.98 -7.11
N GLU A 64 2.97 4.54 -8.28
CA GLU A 64 2.91 5.32 -9.52
C GLU A 64 1.49 5.70 -9.95
N ARG A 65 0.48 4.89 -9.60
CA ARG A 65 -0.93 5.14 -9.92
C ARG A 65 -1.63 6.07 -8.93
N THR A 66 -0.95 6.47 -7.86
CA THR A 66 -1.51 7.34 -6.83
C THR A 66 -1.13 8.81 -7.08
N THR A 67 -1.74 9.72 -6.33
CA THR A 67 -1.38 11.14 -6.34
C THR A 67 0.05 11.40 -5.85
N PHE A 68 0.73 10.44 -5.25
CA PHE A 68 2.12 10.59 -4.81
C PHE A 68 3.14 10.49 -5.95
N SER A 69 2.72 10.12 -7.17
CA SER A 69 3.59 10.17 -8.35
C SER A 69 3.92 11.60 -8.80
N SER A 70 3.16 12.59 -8.34
CA SER A 70 3.38 14.01 -8.65
C SER A 70 4.11 14.78 -7.55
N LEU A 71 4.68 14.11 -6.54
CA LEU A 71 5.54 14.77 -5.54
C LEU A 71 6.76 15.37 -6.24
N CYS A 72 7.21 16.53 -5.77
CA CYS A 72 8.44 17.14 -6.28
C CYS A 72 9.69 16.52 -5.66
N ASP A 73 10.86 16.78 -6.23
CA ASP A 73 12.13 16.19 -5.79
C ASP A 73 12.46 16.55 -4.32
N GLU A 74 12.02 17.71 -3.85
CA GLU A 74 12.16 18.13 -2.46
C GLU A 74 11.30 17.33 -1.47
N GLU A 75 10.32 16.56 -1.94
CA GLU A 75 9.46 15.72 -1.10
C GLU A 75 9.83 14.24 -1.18
N VAL A 76 10.57 13.84 -2.21
CA VAL A 76 10.95 12.45 -2.49
C VAL A 76 12.27 12.11 -1.77
N PRO A 77 12.38 10.91 -1.14
CA PRO A 77 13.62 10.43 -0.57
C PRO A 77 14.77 10.36 -1.58
N THR A 78 15.97 10.75 -1.16
CA THR A 78 17.18 10.61 -1.97
C THR A 78 18.35 10.11 -1.15
N VAL A 79 19.29 9.43 -1.80
CA VAL A 79 20.57 9.01 -1.22
C VAL A 79 21.71 9.47 -2.09
N THR A 80 22.81 9.90 -1.47
CA THR A 80 24.08 10.12 -2.16
C THR A 80 25.10 9.12 -1.64
N THR A 81 25.90 8.53 -2.53
CA THR A 81 27.00 7.62 -2.19
C THR A 81 28.35 8.30 -2.38
N LYS A 82 29.38 7.80 -1.70
CA LYS A 82 30.77 8.22 -1.96
C LYS A 82 31.29 7.57 -3.24
N GLU A 83 32.34 8.16 -3.85
CA GLU A 83 32.98 7.62 -5.06
C GLU A 83 33.40 6.15 -4.92
N TYR A 84 33.88 5.75 -3.74
CA TYR A 84 34.35 4.38 -3.45
C TYR A 84 33.27 3.50 -2.80
N GLY A 85 32.00 3.91 -2.86
CA GLY A 85 30.89 3.22 -2.23
C GLY A 85 30.63 3.65 -0.78
N GLY A 86 29.47 3.24 -0.28
CA GLY A 86 28.98 3.61 1.05
C GLY A 86 28.15 4.90 1.06
N LEU A 87 27.33 5.02 2.10
CA LEU A 87 26.36 6.11 2.27
C LEU A 87 27.07 7.43 2.62
N ALA A 88 26.84 8.46 1.80
CA ALA A 88 27.32 9.83 2.04
C ALA A 88 26.23 10.69 2.69
N SER A 89 25.01 10.66 2.16
CA SER A 89 23.89 11.38 2.73
C SER A 89 22.55 10.72 2.41
N VAL A 90 21.56 11.00 3.26
CA VAL A 90 20.14 10.76 2.99
C VAL A 90 19.39 12.08 3.11
N SER A 91 18.36 12.28 2.29
CA SER A 91 17.46 13.45 2.36
C SER A 91 16.01 13.01 2.21
N ASN A 92 15.07 13.70 2.88
CA ASN A 92 13.63 13.42 2.88
C ASN A 92 13.28 11.97 3.28
N PHE A 93 14.15 11.30 4.02
CA PHE A 93 13.97 9.92 4.42
C PHE A 93 12.85 9.74 5.44
N CYS A 94 12.23 8.56 5.44
CA CYS A 94 11.30 8.20 6.50
C CYS A 94 12.05 8.10 7.85
N PRO A 95 11.70 8.88 8.89
CA PRO A 95 12.43 8.88 10.16
C PRO A 95 12.43 7.52 10.87
N GLU A 96 11.41 6.68 10.63
CA GLU A 96 11.36 5.30 11.13
C GLU A 96 12.39 4.39 10.46
N ILE A 97 12.63 4.57 9.15
CA ILE A 97 13.66 3.84 8.40
C ILE A 97 15.05 4.34 8.80
N SER A 98 15.22 5.66 8.90
CA SER A 98 16.44 6.28 9.40
C SER A 98 16.80 5.76 10.78
N PHE A 99 15.86 5.71 11.72
CA PHE A 99 16.16 5.18 13.05
C PHE A 99 16.51 3.69 13.01
N ARG A 100 15.77 2.90 12.24
CA ARG A 100 15.98 1.45 12.15
C ARG A 100 17.37 1.07 11.65
N TYR A 101 17.91 1.78 10.66
CA TYR A 101 19.15 1.40 9.99
C TYR A 101 20.32 2.37 10.19
N LEU A 102 20.03 3.62 10.54
CA LEU A 102 21.00 4.70 10.74
C LEU A 102 20.99 5.25 12.18
N HIS A 103 20.15 4.69 13.06
CA HIS A 103 20.08 4.91 14.51
C HIS A 103 19.58 6.29 14.98
N TYR A 104 19.09 7.13 14.06
CA TYR A 104 18.54 8.45 14.36
C TYR A 104 17.20 8.69 13.67
N TYR A 105 16.24 9.25 14.41
CA TYR A 105 14.95 9.71 13.89
C TYR A 105 15.12 11.04 13.13
N ALA A 106 15.57 10.93 11.89
CA ALA A 106 15.90 12.06 11.04
C ALA A 106 15.43 11.83 9.60
N ASP A 107 15.09 12.91 8.90
CA ASP A 107 14.81 12.88 7.46
C ASP A 107 16.05 13.25 6.61
N TYR A 108 17.00 13.97 7.21
CA TYR A 108 18.26 14.33 6.57
C TYR A 108 19.46 14.01 7.47
N MET A 109 20.46 13.36 6.89
CA MET A 109 21.77 13.14 7.52
C MET A 109 22.86 13.19 6.45
N CYS A 110 23.97 13.87 6.75
CA CYS A 110 25.11 13.99 5.84
C CYS A 110 26.43 13.71 6.55
N LYS A 111 27.28 12.91 5.93
CA LYS A 111 28.64 12.61 6.41
C LYS A 111 29.56 13.81 6.24
N TYR A 112 30.67 13.81 6.96
CA TYR A 112 31.74 14.78 6.75
C TYR A 112 32.31 14.67 5.33
N VAL A 113 32.70 15.83 4.79
CA VAL A 113 33.29 15.95 3.46
C VAL A 113 34.71 15.40 3.47
N ASP A 114 35.48 15.74 4.50
CA ASP A 114 36.85 15.25 4.70
C ASP A 114 37.16 14.87 6.16
N GLU A 115 38.39 14.42 6.38
CA GLU A 115 38.88 13.96 7.69
C GLU A 115 39.07 15.11 8.69
N ILE A 116 39.38 16.32 8.22
CA ILE A 116 39.53 17.53 9.06
C ILE A 116 38.16 17.93 9.61
N ASP A 117 37.16 17.90 8.73
CA ASP A 117 35.73 17.80 8.97
C ASP A 117 35.39 16.96 10.20
N GLN A 118 35.69 15.68 10.02
CA GLN A 118 35.35 14.63 10.95
C GLN A 118 36.06 14.78 12.29
N ASP A 119 37.34 15.13 12.30
CA ASP A 119 38.13 15.35 13.52
C ASP A 119 37.59 16.52 14.34
N THR A 120 37.17 17.60 13.66
CA THR A 120 36.54 18.74 14.32
C THR A 120 35.23 18.32 14.97
N GLY A 121 34.40 17.57 14.24
CA GLY A 121 33.17 16.99 14.75
C GLY A 121 33.36 16.11 15.98
N ARG A 122 34.33 15.21 15.92
CA ARG A 122 34.69 14.30 17.02
C ARG A 122 35.14 15.05 18.26
N ARG A 123 36.04 16.04 18.14
CA ARG A 123 36.49 16.86 19.28
C ARG A 123 35.35 17.59 19.95
N ILE A 124 34.38 18.06 19.17
CA ILE A 124 33.16 18.68 19.69
C ILE A 124 32.31 17.66 20.46
N ALA A 125 32.12 16.44 19.93
CA ALA A 125 31.38 15.39 20.60
C ALA A 125 32.03 14.95 21.93
N GLU A 126 33.36 14.80 21.92
CA GLU A 126 34.16 14.45 23.11
C GLU A 126 34.08 15.54 24.19
N LYS A 127 34.15 16.82 23.78
CA LYS A 127 34.00 17.96 24.69
C LYS A 127 32.62 18.03 25.33
N ASP A 128 31.57 17.84 24.53
CA ASP A 128 30.19 17.95 25.01
C ASP A 128 29.76 16.71 25.81
N ASN A 129 30.43 15.58 25.60
CA ASN A 129 30.24 14.31 26.30
C ASN A 129 28.77 13.88 26.38
N LEU A 130 28.07 14.01 25.25
CA LEU A 130 26.68 13.60 25.08
C LEU A 130 26.61 12.13 24.68
N GLU A 131 25.66 11.41 25.27
CA GLU A 131 25.37 10.03 24.90
C GLU A 131 24.81 9.98 23.47
N ASN A 132 25.28 8.99 22.68
CA ASN A 132 24.83 8.76 21.30
C ASN A 132 24.95 9.99 20.39
N ASP A 133 26.04 10.76 20.53
CA ASP A 133 26.24 11.96 19.72
C ASP A 133 26.48 11.59 18.24
N TRP A 134 25.57 12.04 17.37
CA TRP A 134 25.69 11.82 15.93
C TRP A 134 26.95 12.44 15.34
N LYS A 135 27.59 13.42 16.00
CA LYS A 135 28.82 14.06 15.49
C LYS A 135 30.02 13.14 15.34
N TYR A 136 30.05 11.99 16.00
CA TYR A 136 31.06 10.96 15.73
C TYR A 136 30.99 10.41 14.30
N THR A 137 29.82 10.51 13.68
CA THR A 137 29.49 9.79 12.45
C THR A 137 28.98 10.71 11.33
N TRP A 138 28.27 11.78 11.68
CA TRP A 138 27.52 12.66 10.78
C TRP A 138 27.95 14.12 11.02
N MET A 139 28.07 14.87 9.95
CA MET A 139 28.35 16.30 9.98
C MET A 139 27.10 17.11 10.32
N SER A 140 25.96 16.69 9.76
CA SER A 140 24.66 17.31 9.96
C SER A 140 23.57 16.25 10.07
N VAL A 141 22.62 16.49 10.95
CA VAL A 141 21.42 15.68 11.18
C VAL A 141 20.25 16.63 11.37
N ASN A 142 19.15 16.38 10.67
CA ASN A 142 17.88 17.07 10.87
C ASN A 142 16.90 16.16 11.62
N PRO A 143 16.70 16.36 12.94
CA PRO A 143 15.70 15.64 13.71
C PRO A 143 14.31 15.74 13.07
N LYS A 144 13.60 14.62 12.94
CA LYS A 144 12.25 14.62 12.38
C LYS A 144 11.33 13.68 13.14
N PHE A 145 10.34 14.24 13.82
CA PHE A 145 9.24 13.48 14.39
C PHE A 145 8.19 13.23 13.30
N TYR A 146 7.50 12.09 13.33
CA TYR A 146 6.64 11.72 12.20
C TYR A 146 5.46 12.67 11.95
N LEU A 147 5.00 13.40 12.97
CA LEU A 147 3.96 14.43 12.80
C LEU A 147 4.48 15.69 12.06
N ASP A 148 5.80 15.88 12.01
CA ASP A 148 6.45 16.98 11.27
C ASP A 148 6.89 16.56 9.87
N CYS A 149 6.60 15.31 9.46
CA CYS A 149 6.94 14.79 8.16
C CYS A 149 6.05 15.46 7.10
N ASP A 150 6.67 16.02 6.06
CA ASP A 150 5.98 16.94 5.13
C ASP A 150 4.86 16.24 4.35
N VAL A 151 5.02 14.93 4.09
CA VAL A 151 4.00 14.10 3.44
C VAL A 151 2.99 13.48 4.41
N PHE A 152 3.10 13.72 5.74
CA PHE A 152 2.29 13.01 6.74
C PHE A 152 0.79 13.22 6.52
N GLU A 153 0.34 14.46 6.34
CA GLU A 153 -1.09 14.73 6.19
C GLU A 153 -1.64 14.17 4.88
N SER A 154 -0.87 14.28 3.78
CA SER A 154 -1.23 13.65 2.50
C SER A 154 -1.32 12.13 2.61
N VAL A 155 -0.38 11.49 3.32
CA VAL A 155 -0.40 10.05 3.60
C VAL A 155 -1.57 9.67 4.49
N LYS A 156 -1.87 10.47 5.52
CA LYS A 156 -3.04 10.27 6.38
C LYS A 156 -4.33 10.32 5.58
N ASN A 157 -4.55 11.38 4.82
CA ASN A 157 -5.72 11.53 3.95
C ASN A 157 -5.80 10.39 2.93
N PHE A 158 -4.69 10.04 2.29
CA PHE A 158 -4.66 8.90 1.38
C PHE A 158 -5.04 7.60 2.06
N ASN A 159 -4.55 7.33 3.28
CA ASN A 159 -4.88 6.08 3.98
C ASN A 159 -6.30 6.10 4.53
N GLU A 160 -6.83 7.24 4.94
CA GLU A 160 -8.23 7.40 5.34
C GLU A 160 -9.15 7.22 4.13
N GLU A 161 -8.81 7.81 2.98
CA GLU A 161 -9.51 7.61 1.71
C GLU A 161 -9.38 6.19 1.19
N LEU A 162 -8.19 5.60 1.16
CA LEU A 162 -7.94 4.22 0.71
C LEU A 162 -8.56 3.20 1.68
N ALA A 163 -8.66 3.53 2.96
CA ALA A 163 -9.46 2.78 3.93
C ALA A 163 -10.95 3.12 3.83
N SER A 164 -11.37 4.08 3.02
CA SER A 164 -12.79 4.37 2.75
C SER A 164 -13.26 3.83 1.38
N ASP A 165 -12.36 3.76 0.40
CA ASP A 165 -12.68 3.48 -1.01
C ASP A 165 -11.93 2.24 -1.53
N TYR A 166 -12.53 1.08 -1.33
CA TYR A 166 -12.00 -0.19 -1.84
C TYR A 166 -11.94 -0.22 -3.37
N LEU A 167 -12.68 0.65 -4.09
CA LEU A 167 -12.70 0.68 -5.56
C LEU A 167 -11.31 0.98 -6.13
N LYS A 168 -10.52 1.85 -5.48
CA LYS A 168 -9.13 2.15 -5.88
C LYS A 168 -8.19 0.94 -5.80
N ARG A 169 -8.56 -0.12 -5.08
CA ARG A 169 -7.77 -1.36 -4.96
C ARG A 169 -8.19 -2.45 -5.95
N LEU A 170 -9.30 -2.26 -6.65
CA LEU A 170 -9.83 -3.27 -7.55
C LEU A 170 -9.00 -3.34 -8.83
N HIS A 171 -8.88 -4.54 -9.38
CA HIS A 171 -8.32 -4.72 -10.72
C HIS A 171 -9.11 -3.86 -11.74
N PRO A 172 -8.47 -3.21 -12.72
CA PRO A 172 -9.16 -2.35 -13.70
C PRO A 172 -10.33 -3.03 -14.41
N ASN A 173 -10.20 -4.32 -14.74
CA ASN A 173 -11.29 -5.10 -15.33
C ASN A 173 -12.49 -5.27 -14.38
N ILE A 174 -12.28 -5.34 -13.07
CA ILE A 174 -13.37 -5.38 -12.10
C ILE A 174 -14.12 -4.04 -12.11
N VAL A 175 -13.39 -2.91 -12.10
CA VAL A 175 -13.98 -1.57 -12.20
C VAL A 175 -14.83 -1.44 -13.46
N GLN A 176 -14.29 -1.84 -14.62
CA GLN A 176 -15.03 -1.84 -15.88
C GLN A 176 -16.31 -2.69 -15.83
N GLN A 177 -16.28 -3.85 -15.16
CA GLN A 177 -17.45 -4.71 -15.03
C GLN A 177 -18.48 -4.15 -14.03
N ILE A 178 -18.04 -3.41 -13.00
CA ILE A 178 -18.95 -2.67 -12.11
C ILE A 178 -19.72 -1.61 -12.90
N ASP A 179 -19.04 -0.86 -13.78
CA ASP A 179 -19.69 0.14 -14.63
C ASP A 179 -20.71 -0.52 -15.57
N ARG A 180 -20.35 -1.65 -16.19
CA ARG A 180 -21.28 -2.44 -17.02
C ARG A 180 -22.48 -2.93 -16.22
N MET A 181 -22.26 -3.42 -15.01
CA MET A 181 -23.34 -3.87 -14.12
C MET A 181 -24.30 -2.72 -13.80
N ASN A 182 -23.78 -1.54 -13.44
CA ASN A 182 -24.60 -0.36 -13.16
C ASN A 182 -25.38 0.08 -14.41
N ASN A 183 -24.74 0.11 -15.58
CA ASN A 183 -25.41 0.44 -16.84
C ASN A 183 -26.55 -0.54 -17.16
N CYS A 184 -26.40 -1.83 -16.87
CA CYS A 184 -27.49 -2.80 -17.01
C CYS A 184 -28.65 -2.49 -16.06
N LEU A 185 -28.36 -2.09 -14.82
CA LEU A 185 -29.40 -1.69 -13.87
C LEU A 185 -30.16 -0.44 -14.35
N ASP A 186 -29.43 0.58 -14.84
CA ASP A 186 -30.01 1.83 -15.35
C ASP A 186 -30.89 1.60 -16.59
N ASN A 187 -30.56 0.58 -17.39
CA ASN A 187 -31.31 0.19 -18.58
C ASN A 187 -32.42 -0.85 -18.32
N ASN A 188 -32.70 -1.19 -17.05
CA ASN A 188 -33.64 -2.25 -16.68
C ASN A 188 -33.32 -3.62 -17.32
N ASP A 189 -32.05 -3.97 -17.42
CA ASP A 189 -31.54 -5.26 -17.90
C ASP A 189 -31.04 -6.14 -16.73
N PRO A 190 -31.94 -6.88 -16.06
CA PRO A 190 -31.57 -7.70 -14.91
C PRO A 190 -30.64 -8.86 -15.28
N ALA A 191 -30.82 -9.46 -16.46
CA ALA A 191 -29.97 -10.56 -16.93
C ALA A 191 -28.54 -10.09 -17.24
N GLY A 192 -28.39 -8.90 -17.86
CA GLY A 192 -27.09 -8.27 -18.07
C GLY A 192 -26.41 -7.87 -16.76
N ALA A 193 -27.16 -7.40 -15.76
CA ALA A 193 -26.60 -7.09 -14.44
C ALA A 193 -26.05 -8.36 -13.75
N LEU A 194 -26.78 -9.47 -13.82
CA LEU A 194 -26.31 -10.78 -13.33
C LEU A 194 -25.06 -11.27 -14.09
N HIS A 195 -25.02 -11.09 -15.41
CA HIS A 195 -23.83 -11.43 -16.22
C HIS A 195 -22.59 -10.67 -15.75
N ALA A 196 -22.71 -9.34 -15.62
CA ALA A 196 -21.62 -8.49 -15.16
C ALA A 196 -21.18 -8.85 -13.73
N ALA A 197 -22.13 -9.08 -12.82
CA ALA A 197 -21.86 -9.55 -11.46
C ALA A 197 -21.06 -10.86 -11.43
N SER A 198 -21.47 -11.85 -12.23
CA SER A 198 -20.76 -13.14 -12.34
C SER A 198 -19.31 -12.96 -12.82
N ASN A 199 -19.08 -12.07 -13.79
CA ASN A 199 -17.74 -11.79 -14.30
C ASN A 199 -16.86 -11.02 -13.29
N ILE A 200 -17.45 -10.10 -12.52
CA ILE A 200 -16.76 -9.42 -11.41
C ILE A 200 -16.21 -10.46 -10.43
N LEU A 201 -17.07 -11.38 -9.99
CA LEU A 201 -16.73 -12.39 -9.00
C LEU A 201 -15.69 -13.39 -9.52
N GLU A 202 -15.79 -13.80 -10.79
CA GLU A 202 -14.77 -14.63 -11.43
C GLU A 202 -13.41 -13.91 -11.51
N THR A 203 -13.41 -12.62 -11.88
CA THR A 203 -12.18 -11.83 -12.00
C THR A 203 -11.52 -11.65 -10.63
N MET A 204 -12.31 -11.35 -9.59
CA MET A 204 -11.85 -11.33 -8.20
C MET A 204 -11.23 -12.68 -7.83
N ALA A 205 -11.92 -13.79 -8.09
CA ALA A 205 -11.42 -15.12 -7.73
C ALA A 205 -10.11 -15.47 -8.44
N LYS A 206 -9.90 -15.05 -9.69
CA LYS A 206 -8.62 -15.17 -10.40
C LYS A 206 -7.50 -14.38 -9.70
N GLU A 207 -7.79 -13.15 -9.26
CA GLU A 207 -6.82 -12.34 -8.53
C GLU A 207 -6.48 -12.94 -7.16
N ILE A 208 -7.48 -13.47 -6.43
CA ILE A 208 -7.29 -14.09 -5.12
C ILE A 208 -6.48 -15.38 -5.22
N THR A 209 -6.72 -16.20 -6.24
CA THR A 209 -5.99 -17.46 -6.41
C THR A 209 -4.54 -17.28 -6.85
N GLN A 210 -4.20 -16.16 -7.51
CA GLN A 210 -2.87 -15.84 -8.05
C GLN A 210 -2.24 -17.00 -8.86
N ASN A 211 -3.08 -17.84 -9.46
CA ASN A 211 -2.64 -19.02 -10.20
C ASN A 211 -2.70 -18.71 -11.70
N PRO A 212 -1.56 -18.60 -12.41
CA PRO A 212 -1.58 -18.26 -13.83
C PRO A 212 -2.30 -19.32 -14.67
N ASN A 213 -2.39 -20.56 -14.19
CA ASN A 213 -3.06 -21.65 -14.92
C ASN A 213 -4.58 -21.45 -15.01
N VAL A 214 -5.19 -20.69 -14.09
CA VAL A 214 -6.65 -20.46 -14.08
C VAL A 214 -7.06 -19.22 -14.88
N ALA A 215 -6.12 -18.50 -15.50
CA ALA A 215 -6.41 -17.26 -16.22
C ALA A 215 -7.50 -17.46 -17.31
N ASN A 216 -7.46 -18.61 -17.99
CA ASN A 216 -8.39 -19.00 -19.04
C ASN A 216 -9.47 -19.98 -18.57
N GLU A 217 -9.51 -20.31 -17.28
CA GLU A 217 -10.54 -21.17 -16.70
C GLU A 217 -11.74 -20.34 -16.24
N SER A 218 -12.93 -20.95 -16.29
CA SER A 218 -14.15 -20.38 -15.73
C SER A 218 -14.19 -20.62 -14.22
N LEU A 219 -14.90 -19.77 -13.46
CA LEU A 219 -14.94 -19.88 -11.98
C LEU A 219 -15.29 -21.28 -11.48
N GLY A 220 -16.20 -21.98 -12.16
CA GLY A 220 -16.58 -23.34 -11.80
C GLY A 220 -15.41 -24.34 -11.77
N GLY A 221 -14.41 -24.17 -12.64
CA GLY A 221 -13.26 -25.07 -12.74
C GLY A 221 -12.29 -24.96 -11.57
N PHE A 222 -12.10 -23.75 -11.05
CA PHE A 222 -11.14 -23.46 -9.98
C PHE A 222 -11.78 -23.01 -8.66
N PHE A 223 -13.11 -23.12 -8.51
CA PHE A 223 -13.83 -22.62 -7.35
C PHE A 223 -13.28 -23.16 -6.02
N LYS A 224 -12.89 -24.44 -5.97
CA LYS A 224 -12.29 -25.05 -4.78
C LYS A 224 -10.96 -24.40 -4.38
N GLN A 225 -10.19 -23.93 -5.36
CA GLN A 225 -8.96 -23.19 -5.09
C GLN A 225 -9.29 -21.81 -4.52
N PHE A 226 -10.27 -21.11 -5.10
CA PHE A 226 -10.75 -19.84 -4.57
C PHE A 226 -11.26 -19.97 -3.13
N GLU A 227 -12.13 -20.95 -2.84
CA GLU A 227 -12.68 -21.22 -1.51
C GLU A 227 -11.59 -21.40 -0.45
N LYS A 228 -10.46 -22.04 -0.81
CA LYS A 228 -9.33 -22.25 0.11
C LYS A 228 -8.51 -20.98 0.37
N MET A 229 -8.47 -20.06 -0.60
CA MET A 229 -7.60 -18.87 -0.56
C MET A 229 -8.33 -17.61 -0.12
N SER A 230 -9.65 -17.57 -0.27
CA SER A 230 -10.49 -16.45 0.12
C SER A 230 -10.48 -16.23 1.63
N LYS A 231 -10.59 -14.96 2.05
CA LYS A 231 -10.78 -14.60 3.46
C LYS A 231 -12.26 -14.39 3.81
N LEU A 232 -13.17 -14.53 2.83
CA LEU A 232 -14.61 -14.39 3.04
C LEU A 232 -15.14 -15.44 4.03
N PRO A 233 -16.14 -15.07 4.85
CA PRO A 233 -16.90 -16.06 5.60
C PRO A 233 -17.66 -16.99 4.65
N LYS A 234 -17.90 -18.23 5.10
CA LYS A 234 -18.43 -19.32 4.27
C LYS A 234 -19.74 -18.96 3.54
N ASN A 235 -20.64 -18.23 4.20
CA ASN A 235 -21.90 -17.77 3.60
C ASN A 235 -21.69 -16.84 2.39
N LEU A 236 -20.64 -16.01 2.40
CA LEU A 236 -20.32 -15.14 1.27
C LEU A 236 -19.62 -15.91 0.15
N ILE A 237 -18.79 -16.91 0.50
CA ILE A 237 -18.23 -17.85 -0.49
C ILE A 237 -19.37 -18.59 -1.21
N ASP A 238 -20.38 -19.06 -0.47
CA ASP A 238 -21.54 -19.73 -1.05
C ASP A 238 -22.34 -18.77 -1.94
N ALA A 239 -22.55 -17.53 -1.52
CA ALA A 239 -23.18 -16.50 -2.35
C ALA A 239 -22.43 -16.24 -3.67
N VAL A 240 -21.09 -16.26 -3.67
CA VAL A 240 -20.30 -16.16 -4.90
C VAL A 240 -20.65 -17.29 -5.86
N LYS A 241 -20.73 -18.52 -5.34
CA LYS A 241 -21.08 -19.69 -6.14
C LYS A 241 -22.51 -19.63 -6.66
N ASP A 242 -23.45 -19.22 -5.83
CA ASP A 242 -24.87 -19.15 -6.17
C ASP A 242 -25.13 -18.11 -7.28
N ILE A 243 -24.51 -16.93 -7.20
CA ILE A 243 -24.58 -15.92 -8.27
C ILE A 243 -24.01 -16.48 -9.58
N TYR A 244 -22.85 -17.13 -9.52
CA TYR A 244 -22.21 -17.70 -10.71
C TYR A 244 -23.06 -18.82 -11.34
N ASP A 245 -23.60 -19.72 -10.52
CA ASP A 245 -24.44 -20.83 -10.99
C ASP A 245 -25.79 -20.33 -11.53
N LEU A 246 -26.37 -19.28 -10.92
CA LEU A 246 -27.58 -18.64 -11.42
C LEU A 246 -27.37 -18.06 -12.82
N ARG A 247 -26.23 -17.40 -13.06
CA ARG A 247 -25.87 -16.87 -14.39
C ARG A 247 -25.85 -17.95 -15.47
N ASN A 248 -25.38 -19.16 -15.14
CA ASN A 248 -25.32 -20.27 -16.09
C ASN A 248 -26.69 -20.87 -16.41
N LYS A 249 -27.67 -20.69 -15.52
CA LYS A 249 -29.03 -21.25 -15.68
C LYS A 249 -30.01 -20.23 -16.26
N LEU A 250 -29.85 -18.95 -15.95
CA LEU A 250 -30.78 -17.90 -16.36
C LEU A 250 -30.64 -17.63 -17.89
N PRO A 251 -31.74 -17.67 -18.65
CA PRO A 251 -31.72 -17.32 -20.07
C PRO A 251 -31.06 -15.96 -20.31
N THR A 252 -30.28 -15.82 -21.38
CA THR A 252 -29.62 -14.57 -21.81
C THR A 252 -28.55 -13.99 -20.86
N ALA A 253 -28.41 -14.50 -19.63
CA ALA A 253 -27.37 -14.05 -18.70
C ALA A 253 -26.02 -14.74 -18.95
N GLY A 254 -26.01 -16.04 -19.25
CA GLY A 254 -24.78 -16.77 -19.58
C GLY A 254 -24.63 -17.12 -21.05
N HIS A 255 -25.76 -17.42 -21.70
CA HIS A 255 -25.82 -17.98 -23.04
C HIS A 255 -27.05 -17.46 -23.80
N GLY A 256 -26.98 -17.44 -25.13
CA GLY A 256 -28.12 -17.11 -25.98
C GLY A 256 -29.21 -18.18 -25.83
N SER A 257 -30.39 -17.77 -25.37
CA SER A 257 -31.56 -18.64 -25.17
C SER A 257 -32.78 -17.98 -25.79
N LEU A 258 -33.72 -18.80 -26.29
CA LEU A 258 -35.02 -18.33 -26.79
C LEU A 258 -36.02 -18.11 -25.65
N ASN A 259 -35.73 -18.61 -24.45
CA ASN A 259 -36.60 -18.43 -23.28
C ASN A 259 -36.42 -17.02 -22.69
N LYS A 260 -37.50 -16.46 -22.15
CA LYS A 260 -37.45 -15.17 -21.46
C LYS A 260 -36.76 -15.32 -20.09
N PRO A 261 -35.86 -14.41 -19.69
CA PRO A 261 -35.32 -14.40 -18.33
C PRO A 261 -36.39 -14.02 -17.30
N GLU A 262 -36.48 -14.80 -16.22
CA GLU A 262 -37.37 -14.55 -15.08
C GLU A 262 -36.58 -14.00 -13.87
N LEU A 263 -35.75 -12.98 -14.09
CA LEU A 263 -35.06 -12.26 -13.01
C LEU A 263 -35.65 -10.85 -12.91
N THR A 264 -36.08 -10.46 -11.72
CA THR A 264 -36.64 -9.14 -11.45
C THR A 264 -35.55 -8.10 -11.23
N MET A 265 -35.92 -6.81 -11.36
CA MET A 265 -35.00 -5.72 -11.04
C MET A 265 -34.58 -5.69 -9.57
N VAL A 266 -35.47 -6.08 -8.65
CA VAL A 266 -35.15 -6.15 -7.21
C VAL A 266 -34.08 -7.21 -6.95
N GLU A 267 -34.20 -8.38 -7.58
CA GLU A 267 -33.18 -9.43 -7.49
C GLU A 267 -31.85 -8.97 -8.11
N ALA A 268 -31.88 -8.32 -9.27
CA ALA A 268 -30.68 -7.78 -9.91
C ALA A 268 -29.97 -6.72 -9.04
N ILE A 269 -30.72 -5.80 -8.43
CA ILE A 269 -30.18 -4.80 -7.48
C ILE A 269 -29.56 -5.51 -6.26
N THR A 270 -30.22 -6.56 -5.75
CA THR A 270 -29.73 -7.35 -4.62
C THR A 270 -28.42 -8.05 -4.97
N ILE A 271 -28.34 -8.68 -6.14
CA ILE A 271 -27.12 -9.31 -6.65
C ILE A 271 -26.00 -8.29 -6.81
N ALA A 272 -26.29 -7.11 -7.36
CA ALA A 272 -25.29 -6.06 -7.54
C ALA A 272 -24.77 -5.51 -6.20
N ALA A 273 -25.66 -5.29 -5.22
CA ALA A 273 -25.28 -4.86 -3.89
C ALA A 273 -24.44 -5.92 -3.16
N MET A 274 -24.85 -7.19 -3.24
CA MET A 274 -24.11 -8.31 -2.66
C MET A 274 -22.73 -8.48 -3.30
N THR A 275 -22.63 -8.32 -4.62
CA THR A 275 -21.35 -8.37 -5.34
C THR A 275 -20.40 -7.27 -4.86
N LYS A 276 -20.89 -6.03 -4.71
CA LYS A 276 -20.10 -4.91 -4.18
C LYS A 276 -19.65 -5.15 -2.73
N ALA A 277 -20.54 -5.67 -1.89
CA ALA A 277 -20.21 -6.01 -0.50
C ALA A 277 -19.15 -7.13 -0.41
N ILE A 278 -19.26 -8.16 -1.25
CA ILE A 278 -18.28 -9.25 -1.33
C ILE A 278 -16.90 -8.70 -1.72
N LEU A 279 -16.82 -7.85 -2.76
CA LEU A 279 -15.58 -7.19 -3.15
C LEU A 279 -15.00 -6.37 -2.00
N GLU A 280 -15.82 -5.53 -1.38
CA GLU A 280 -15.38 -4.67 -0.29
C GLU A 280 -14.78 -5.49 0.86
N ILE A 281 -15.47 -6.53 1.32
CA ILE A 281 -15.02 -7.37 2.42
C ILE A 281 -13.72 -8.08 2.04
N GLU A 282 -13.65 -8.67 0.85
CA GLU A 282 -12.47 -9.44 0.43
C GLU A 282 -11.22 -8.54 0.31
N TYR A 283 -11.35 -7.40 -0.38
CA TYR A 283 -10.23 -6.48 -0.62
C TYR A 283 -9.84 -5.66 0.62
N ARG A 284 -10.76 -5.38 1.54
CA ARG A 284 -10.42 -4.80 2.85
C ARG A 284 -9.73 -5.82 3.75
N SER A 285 -10.21 -7.06 3.78
CA SER A 285 -9.61 -8.15 4.57
C SER A 285 -8.20 -8.53 4.10
N LYS A 286 -7.86 -8.27 2.82
CA LYS A 286 -6.49 -8.43 2.30
C LYS A 286 -5.49 -7.42 2.90
N ALA A 287 -5.96 -6.26 3.35
CA ALA A 287 -5.10 -5.20 3.92
C ALA A 287 -4.91 -5.29 5.45
N ILE A 288 -5.57 -6.26 6.08
CA ILE A 288 -5.37 -6.68 7.47
C ILE A 288 -4.46 -7.91 7.48
#